data_AF-A0A9D4MFV5-F1
#
_entry.id   AF-A0A9D4MFV5-F1
#
_cell.length_a   1.000
_cell.length_b   1.000
_cell.length_c   1.000
_cell.angle_alpha   90.00
_cell.angle_beta   90.00
_cell.angle_gamma   90.00
#
_symmetry.space_group_name_H-M   'P 1'
#
loop_
_entity.id
_entity.type
_entity.pdbx_description
1 polymer ?
#
loop_
_entity_poly.entity_id
_entity_poly.type
_entity_poly.pdbx_seq_one_letter_code
_entity_poly.pdbx_strand_id
1 'polypeptide(L)'
;MNALRLTIDAVEQYDGNVTAVPITKTMKHVTDSHQKYFKRLEDVNQESNLLKNVQLVKKRQREMESEAIKKNDDRKRKISEKEKEVKKNEAGLQEDMHAAISLFREANDRLAAAAKKKDFTEIDFAHSLLDVARTKIDKATNALETCRRQRNEIKSKKSKLIASYSQKAKKKAVSQANNMVHVDIVGL
;
A
#
# COMPACT_ATOMS: atom_id res chain seq x y z
N MET A 1 1.87 -0.10 -71.93
CA MET A 1 2.67 0.97 -72.57
C MET A 1 3.73 1.41 -71.56
N ASN A 2 5.01 1.15 -71.86
CA ASN A 2 6.12 1.23 -70.92
C ASN A 2 6.37 2.67 -70.44
N ALA A 3 6.05 2.94 -69.17
CA ALA A 3 6.34 4.24 -68.53
C ALA A 3 7.82 4.63 -68.67
N LEU A 4 8.73 3.65 -68.63
CA LEU A 4 10.17 3.84 -68.83
C LEU A 4 10.53 4.38 -70.23
N ARG A 5 9.83 3.94 -71.28
CA ARG A 5 10.09 4.41 -72.65
C ARG A 5 9.61 5.86 -72.83
N LEU A 6 8.45 6.19 -72.27
CA LEU A 6 7.94 7.57 -72.28
C LEU A 6 8.83 8.54 -71.49
N THR A 7 9.46 8.08 -70.40
CA THR A 7 10.43 8.91 -69.67
C THR A 7 11.74 9.11 -70.42
N ILE A 8 12.19 8.12 -71.20
CA ILE A 8 13.40 8.24 -72.03
C ILE A 8 13.15 9.25 -73.17
N ASP A 9 12.06 9.06 -73.92
CA ASP A 9 11.67 9.95 -75.03
C ASP A 9 11.47 11.41 -74.55
N ALA A 10 10.92 11.60 -73.34
CA ALA A 10 10.75 12.92 -72.75
C ALA A 10 12.06 13.58 -72.28
N VAL A 11 13.06 12.80 -71.86
CA VAL A 11 14.38 13.33 -71.46
C VAL A 11 15.24 13.66 -72.69
N GLU A 12 15.12 12.88 -73.77
CA GLU A 12 15.77 13.18 -75.05
C GLU A 12 15.31 14.50 -75.67
N GLN A 13 14.04 14.89 -75.45
CA GLN A 13 13.52 16.21 -75.88
C GLN A 13 14.19 17.41 -75.20
N TYR A 14 14.93 17.19 -74.10
CA TYR A 14 15.67 18.22 -73.35
C TYR A 14 17.18 17.92 -73.32
N ASP A 15 17.74 17.51 -74.46
CA ASP A 15 19.17 17.24 -74.67
C ASP A 15 19.75 16.20 -73.69
N GLY A 16 18.94 15.22 -73.28
CA GLY A 16 19.36 14.18 -72.34
C GLY A 16 19.53 14.68 -70.90
N ASN A 17 19.25 15.96 -70.63
CA ASN A 17 19.51 16.58 -69.35
C ASN A 17 18.29 16.46 -68.44
N VAL A 18 18.29 15.42 -67.59
CA VAL A 18 17.18 15.07 -66.68
C VAL A 18 16.75 16.25 -65.78
N THR A 19 17.68 17.14 -65.46
CA THR A 19 17.42 18.33 -64.62
C THR A 19 16.70 19.47 -65.36
N ALA A 20 16.70 19.46 -66.69
CA ALA A 20 16.07 20.48 -67.53
C ALA A 20 14.60 20.16 -67.85
N VAL A 21 14.13 18.95 -67.53
CA VAL A 21 12.73 18.54 -67.75
C VAL A 21 11.81 19.28 -66.75
N PRO A 22 10.88 20.13 -67.22
CA PRO A 22 10.02 20.89 -66.34
C PRO A 22 9.02 19.99 -65.62
N ILE A 23 8.91 20.14 -64.30
CA ILE A 23 7.91 19.43 -63.50
C ILE A 23 6.52 19.92 -63.91
N THR A 24 5.75 19.05 -64.54
CA THR A 24 4.37 19.33 -64.92
C THR A 24 3.48 19.42 -63.67
N LYS A 25 2.38 20.18 -63.75
CA LYS A 25 1.43 20.34 -62.63
C LYS A 25 0.91 19.00 -62.09
N THR A 26 0.72 18.02 -62.97
CA THR A 26 0.29 16.66 -62.62
C THR A 26 1.36 15.91 -61.81
N MET A 27 2.64 16.00 -62.19
CA MET A 27 3.73 15.40 -61.40
C MET A 27 3.85 16.05 -60.02
N LYS A 28 3.71 17.39 -59.92
CA LYS A 28 3.70 18.09 -58.64
C LYS A 28 2.55 17.65 -57.73
N HIS A 29 1.34 17.48 -58.28
CA HIS A 29 0.19 16.97 -57.51
C HIS A 29 0.39 15.56 -56.98
N VAL A 30 1.07 14.69 -57.74
CA VAL A 30 1.42 13.34 -57.31
C VAL A 30 2.43 13.41 -56.17
N THR A 31 3.49 14.21 -56.29
CA THR A 31 4.48 14.42 -55.22
C THR A 31 3.85 14.97 -53.94
N ASP A 32 3.00 16.00 -54.04
CA ASP A 32 2.29 16.59 -52.90
C ASP A 32 1.35 15.57 -52.22
N SER A 33 0.69 14.72 -53.01
CA SER A 33 -0.20 13.67 -52.50
C SER A 33 0.57 12.56 -51.78
N HIS A 34 1.73 12.16 -52.30
CA HIS A 34 2.62 11.23 -51.61
C HIS A 34 3.14 11.80 -50.30
N GLN A 35 3.57 13.08 -50.28
CA GLN A 35 4.01 13.73 -49.04
C GLN A 35 2.91 13.79 -47.99
N LYS A 36 1.67 14.14 -48.39
CA LYS A 36 0.50 14.11 -47.48
C LYS A 36 0.22 12.71 -46.96
N TYR A 37 0.36 11.68 -47.79
CA TYR A 37 0.18 10.29 -47.40
C TYR A 37 1.24 9.83 -46.39
N PHE A 38 2.52 10.13 -46.62
CA PHE A 38 3.59 9.82 -45.69
C PHE A 38 3.40 10.53 -44.35
N LYS A 39 3.04 11.83 -44.37
CA LYS A 39 2.73 12.58 -43.16
C LYS A 39 1.58 11.97 -42.37
N ARG A 40 0.50 11.55 -43.05
CA ARG A 40 -0.62 10.84 -42.41
C ARG A 40 -0.18 9.51 -41.78
N LEU A 41 0.69 8.75 -42.44
CA LEU A 41 1.24 7.51 -41.86
C LEU A 41 2.09 7.78 -40.62
N GLU A 42 2.89 8.84 -40.63
CA GLU A 42 3.66 9.28 -39.46
C GLU A 42 2.73 9.69 -38.31
N ASP A 43 1.70 10.48 -38.58
CA ASP A 43 0.71 10.92 -37.58
C ASP A 43 0.00 9.70 -36.94
N VAL A 44 -0.45 8.73 -37.76
CA VAL A 44 -1.09 7.50 -37.28
C VAL A 44 -0.12 6.64 -36.44
N ASN A 45 1.14 6.55 -36.86
CA ASN A 45 2.17 5.83 -36.09
C ASN A 45 2.47 6.53 -34.75
N GLN A 46 2.54 7.86 -34.74
CA GLN A 46 2.72 8.65 -33.52
C GLN A 46 1.54 8.48 -32.57
N GLU A 47 0.30 8.55 -33.07
CA GLU A 47 -0.91 8.36 -32.28
C GLU A 47 -0.98 6.94 -31.70
N SER A 48 -0.65 5.92 -32.49
CA SER A 48 -0.56 4.53 -32.02
C SER A 48 0.46 4.36 -30.91
N ASN A 49 1.63 4.99 -31.03
CA ASN A 49 2.68 4.94 -30.00
C ASN A 49 2.26 5.67 -28.72
N LEU A 50 1.59 6.82 -28.84
CA LEU A 50 1.03 7.54 -27.69
C LEU A 50 -0.03 6.69 -26.96
N LEU A 51 -0.95 6.06 -27.69
CA LEU A 51 -1.96 5.15 -27.14
C LEU A 51 -1.31 3.98 -26.38
N LYS A 52 -0.29 3.34 -26.97
CA LYS A 52 0.46 2.26 -26.30
C LYS A 52 1.13 2.74 -25.02
N ASN A 53 1.76 3.91 -25.04
CA ASN A 53 2.39 4.50 -23.85
C ASN A 53 1.37 4.79 -22.75
N VAL A 54 0.22 5.39 -23.08
CA VAL A 54 -0.86 5.66 -22.12
C VAL A 54 -1.39 4.36 -21.51
N GLN A 55 -1.59 3.31 -22.31
CA GLN A 55 -2.04 2.00 -21.81
C GLN A 55 -1.00 1.37 -20.87
N LEU A 56 0.28 1.46 -21.21
CA LEU A 56 1.37 0.91 -20.42
C LEU A 56 1.53 1.66 -19.08
N VAL A 57 1.41 2.98 -19.08
CA VAL A 57 1.37 3.80 -17.86
C VAL A 57 0.16 3.44 -16.99
N LYS A 58 -1.05 3.34 -17.58
CA LYS A 58 -2.25 2.93 -16.85
C LYS A 58 -2.11 1.54 -16.23
N LYS A 59 -1.50 0.58 -16.95
CA LYS A 59 -1.26 -0.78 -16.45
C LYS A 59 -0.28 -0.77 -15.27
N ARG A 60 0.87 -0.10 -15.40
CA ARG A 60 1.85 0.07 -14.31
C ARG A 60 1.22 0.73 -13.08
N GLN A 61 0.36 1.73 -13.30
CA GLN A 61 -0.31 2.42 -12.20
C GLN A 61 -1.28 1.49 -11.46
N ARG A 62 -2.06 0.68 -12.18
CA ARG A 62 -2.94 -0.34 -11.58
C ARG A 62 -2.15 -1.40 -10.81
N GLU A 63 -1.01 -1.84 -11.34
CA GLU A 63 -0.13 -2.81 -10.66
C GLU A 63 0.41 -2.22 -9.36
N MET A 64 0.96 -1.00 -9.38
CA MET A 64 1.44 -0.32 -8.18
C MET A 64 0.33 -0.09 -7.14
N GLU A 65 -0.88 0.29 -7.57
CA GLU A 65 -2.04 0.42 -6.68
C GLU A 65 -2.41 -0.92 -6.06
N SER A 66 -2.43 -2.00 -6.84
CA SER A 66 -2.75 -3.34 -6.35
C SER A 66 -1.73 -3.86 -5.34
N GLU A 67 -0.44 -3.64 -5.58
CA GLU A 67 0.62 -3.99 -4.63
C GLU A 67 0.55 -3.15 -3.36
N ALA A 68 0.24 -1.87 -3.49
CA ALA A 68 0.06 -0.98 -2.35
C ALA A 68 -1.13 -1.41 -1.49
N ILE A 69 -2.24 -1.88 -2.09
CA ILE A 69 -3.39 -2.43 -1.36
C ILE A 69 -2.99 -3.72 -0.64
N LYS A 70 -2.37 -4.68 -1.35
CA LYS A 70 -1.91 -5.95 -0.76
C LYS A 70 -0.99 -5.75 0.44
N LYS A 71 0.06 -4.93 0.29
CA LYS A 71 0.99 -4.60 1.38
C LYS A 71 0.28 -4.00 2.59
N ASN A 72 -0.83 -3.31 2.37
CA ASN A 72 -1.57 -2.65 3.43
C ASN A 72 -2.53 -3.61 4.14
N ASP A 73 -3.18 -4.50 3.40
CA ASP A 73 -4.00 -5.56 3.97
C ASP A 73 -3.14 -6.51 4.81
N ASP A 74 -1.93 -6.82 4.37
CA ASP A 74 -0.96 -7.58 5.16
C ASP A 74 -0.58 -6.86 6.47
N ARG A 75 -0.41 -5.53 6.42
CA ARG A 75 -0.16 -4.73 7.64
C ARG A 75 -1.35 -4.76 8.59
N LYS A 76 -2.58 -4.65 8.07
CA LYS A 76 -3.80 -4.76 8.88
C LYS A 76 -3.93 -6.13 9.53
N ARG A 77 -3.67 -7.20 8.79
CA ARG A 77 -3.68 -8.59 9.29
C ARG A 77 -2.69 -8.77 10.41
N LYS A 78 -1.42 -8.37 10.21
CA LYS A 78 -0.37 -8.44 11.25
C LYS A 78 -0.72 -7.66 12.52
N ILE A 79 -1.32 -6.47 12.40
CA ILE A 79 -1.76 -5.69 13.56
C ILE A 79 -2.90 -6.42 14.30
N SER A 80 -3.86 -6.97 13.56
CA SER A 80 -5.00 -7.72 14.12
C SER A 80 -4.57 -9.00 14.82
N GLU A 81 -3.65 -9.76 14.24
CA GLU A 81 -3.08 -10.97 14.84
C GLU A 81 -2.37 -10.66 16.15
N LYS A 82 -1.50 -9.63 16.16
CA LYS A 82 -0.83 -9.17 17.40
C LYS A 82 -1.82 -8.68 18.45
N GLU A 83 -2.91 -8.01 18.04
CA GLU A 83 -3.96 -7.55 18.96
C GLU A 83 -4.65 -8.74 19.64
N LYS A 84 -4.94 -9.82 18.90
CA LYS A 84 -5.52 -11.06 19.44
C LYS A 84 -4.55 -11.76 20.39
N GLU A 85 -3.29 -11.86 20.03
CA GLU A 85 -2.25 -12.49 20.85
C GLU A 85 -2.08 -11.76 22.19
N VAL A 86 -1.93 -10.43 22.16
CA VAL A 86 -1.82 -9.61 23.38
C VAL A 86 -3.08 -9.72 24.24
N LYS A 87 -4.27 -9.82 23.64
CA LYS A 87 -5.52 -10.01 24.38
C LYS A 87 -5.59 -11.38 25.06
N LYS A 88 -5.16 -12.45 24.38
CA LYS A 88 -5.09 -13.79 24.95
C LYS A 88 -4.08 -13.84 26.11
N ASN A 89 -2.92 -13.22 25.94
CA ASN A 89 -1.90 -13.17 26.98
C ASN A 89 -2.37 -12.37 28.21
N GLU A 90 -3.07 -11.25 28.01
CA GLU A 90 -3.64 -10.50 29.15
C GLU A 90 -4.68 -11.33 29.91
N ALA A 91 -5.56 -12.06 29.20
CA ALA A 91 -6.55 -12.92 29.85
C ALA A 91 -5.89 -14.01 30.71
N GLY A 92 -4.89 -14.72 30.16
CA GLY A 92 -4.14 -15.73 30.92
C GLY A 92 -3.43 -15.13 32.14
N LEU A 93 -2.79 -13.97 31.99
CA LEU A 93 -2.12 -13.30 33.11
C LEU A 93 -3.10 -12.78 34.17
N GLN A 94 -4.33 -12.42 33.80
CA GLN A 94 -5.39 -12.07 34.75
C GLN A 94 -5.86 -13.30 35.54
N GLU A 95 -5.98 -14.45 34.90
CA GLU A 95 -6.28 -15.72 35.58
C GLU A 95 -5.16 -16.10 36.56
N ASP A 96 -3.90 -16.00 36.15
CA ASP A 96 -2.74 -16.24 37.01
C ASP A 96 -2.72 -15.28 38.21
N MET A 97 -3.02 -14.00 37.98
CA MET A 97 -3.12 -13.00 39.04
C MET A 97 -4.26 -13.33 40.01
N HIS A 98 -5.42 -13.74 39.52
CA HIS A 98 -6.54 -14.15 40.37
C HIS A 98 -6.18 -15.38 41.21
N ALA A 99 -5.55 -16.39 40.60
CA ALA A 99 -5.09 -17.58 41.31
C ALA A 99 -4.08 -17.22 42.41
N ALA A 100 -3.14 -16.31 42.13
CA ALA A 100 -2.17 -15.85 43.12
C ALA A 100 -2.83 -15.07 44.27
N ILE A 101 -3.85 -14.24 43.99
CA ILE A 101 -4.63 -13.54 45.01
C ILE A 101 -5.43 -14.52 45.89
N SER A 102 -6.05 -15.54 45.28
CA SER A 102 -6.75 -16.59 46.04
C SER A 102 -5.80 -17.32 46.98
N LEU A 103 -4.61 -17.66 46.51
CA LEU A 103 -3.57 -18.33 47.29
C LEU A 103 -3.04 -17.41 48.42
N PHE A 104 -2.88 -16.11 48.15
CA PHE A 104 -2.53 -15.12 49.18
C PHE A 104 -3.60 -15.03 50.28
N ARG A 105 -4.88 -15.05 49.91
CA ARG A 105 -5.99 -15.02 50.86
C ARG A 105 -6.04 -16.28 51.71
N GLU A 106 -5.90 -17.45 51.10
CA GLU A 106 -5.84 -18.73 51.82
C GLU A 106 -4.67 -18.76 52.81
N ALA A 107 -3.49 -18.31 52.39
CA ALA A 107 -2.32 -18.24 53.26
C ALA A 107 -2.55 -17.31 54.47
N ASN A 108 -3.21 -16.17 54.27
CA ASN A 108 -3.59 -15.28 55.38
C ASN A 108 -4.60 -15.92 56.34
N ASP A 109 -5.61 -16.63 55.81
CA ASP A 109 -6.61 -17.31 56.63
C ASP A 109 -5.96 -18.43 57.47
N ARG A 110 -5.03 -19.19 56.88
CA ARG A 110 -4.21 -20.20 57.59
C ARG A 110 -3.35 -19.57 58.66
N LEU A 111 -2.66 -18.47 58.34
CA LEU A 111 -1.82 -17.75 59.30
C LEU A 111 -2.64 -17.25 60.50
N ALA A 112 -3.82 -16.68 60.25
CA ALA A 112 -4.72 -16.21 61.30
C ALA A 112 -5.24 -17.35 62.19
N ALA A 113 -5.54 -18.52 61.59
CA ALA A 113 -5.95 -19.71 62.33
C ALA A 113 -4.81 -20.31 63.16
N ALA A 114 -3.61 -20.40 62.59
CA ALA A 114 -2.41 -20.92 63.24
C ALA A 114 -1.97 -20.02 64.40
N ALA A 115 -2.04 -18.69 64.23
CA ALA A 115 -1.77 -17.72 65.29
C ALA A 115 -2.71 -17.88 66.49
N LYS A 116 -4.00 -18.15 66.26
CA LYS A 116 -4.97 -18.44 67.33
C LYS A 116 -4.67 -19.74 68.06
N LYS A 117 -4.22 -20.77 67.34
CA LYS A 117 -3.85 -22.08 67.88
C LYS A 117 -2.44 -22.12 68.49
N LYS A 118 -1.64 -21.06 68.30
CA LYS A 118 -0.20 -20.99 68.63
C LYS A 118 0.61 -22.12 67.97
N ASP A 119 0.21 -22.53 66.77
CA ASP A 119 0.94 -23.53 66.00
C ASP A 119 2.02 -22.83 65.16
N PHE A 120 3.25 -22.83 65.67
CA PHE A 120 4.38 -22.17 65.01
C PHE A 120 4.78 -22.83 63.68
N THR A 121 4.53 -24.14 63.53
CA THR A 121 4.87 -24.85 62.29
C THR A 121 3.97 -24.44 61.14
N GLU A 122 2.66 -24.30 61.40
CA GLU A 122 1.71 -23.82 60.40
C GLU A 122 1.89 -22.30 60.14
N ILE A 123 2.35 -21.53 61.13
CA ILE A 123 2.72 -20.11 60.93
C ILE A 123 3.86 -19.99 59.92
N ASP A 124 4.95 -20.76 60.08
CA ASP A 124 6.10 -20.72 59.16
C ASP A 124 5.71 -21.17 57.75
N PHE A 125 4.86 -22.20 57.65
CA PHE A 125 4.32 -22.67 56.38
C PHE A 125 3.45 -21.60 55.70
N ALA A 126 2.50 -21.02 56.42
CA ALA A 126 1.63 -19.96 55.90
C ALA A 126 2.42 -18.71 55.50
N HIS A 127 3.49 -18.36 56.24
CA HIS A 127 4.38 -17.26 55.88
C HIS A 127 5.12 -17.53 54.56
N SER A 128 5.68 -18.73 54.41
CA SER A 128 6.33 -19.16 53.17
C SER A 128 5.36 -19.12 51.99
N LEU A 129 4.10 -19.52 52.21
CA LEU A 129 3.05 -19.49 51.19
C LEU A 129 2.67 -18.05 50.79
N LEU A 130 2.66 -17.11 51.75
CA LEU A 130 2.45 -15.68 51.48
C LEU A 130 3.56 -15.09 50.61
N ASP A 131 4.83 -15.45 50.86
CA ASP A 131 5.95 -14.98 50.05
C ASP A 131 5.87 -15.52 48.61
N VAL A 132 5.52 -16.80 48.44
CA VAL A 132 5.28 -17.38 47.11
C VAL A 132 4.11 -16.70 46.41
N ALA A 133 3.00 -16.44 47.12
CA ALA A 133 1.86 -15.74 46.54
C ALA A 133 2.22 -14.31 46.12
N ARG A 134 2.96 -13.58 46.96
CA ARG A 134 3.41 -12.21 46.69
C ARG A 134 4.32 -12.14 45.48
N THR A 135 5.31 -13.02 45.39
CA THR A 135 6.21 -13.08 44.21
C THR A 135 5.46 -13.43 42.93
N LYS A 136 4.42 -14.28 42.98
CA LYS A 136 3.54 -14.55 41.84
C LYS A 136 2.72 -13.32 41.44
N ILE A 137 2.14 -12.61 42.41
CA ILE A 137 1.41 -11.36 42.17
C ILE A 137 2.34 -10.34 41.50
N ASP A 138 3.54 -10.12 42.02
CA ASP A 138 4.47 -9.13 41.46
C ASP A 138 4.87 -9.49 40.02
N LYS A 139 5.15 -10.77 39.74
CA LYS A 139 5.44 -11.26 38.39
C LYS A 139 4.27 -11.06 37.44
N ALA A 140 3.06 -11.43 37.85
CA ALA A 140 1.85 -11.26 37.05
C ALA A 140 1.55 -9.77 36.78
N THR A 141 1.76 -8.91 37.78
CA THR A 141 1.55 -7.47 37.67
C THR A 141 2.52 -6.83 36.67
N ASN A 142 3.82 -7.16 36.76
CA ASN A 142 4.83 -6.71 35.81
C ASN A 142 4.53 -7.21 34.38
N ALA A 143 4.12 -8.47 34.24
CA ALA A 143 3.73 -9.03 32.95
C ALA A 143 2.48 -8.33 32.38
N LEU A 144 1.47 -8.05 33.19
CA LEU A 144 0.29 -7.28 32.78
C LEU A 144 0.64 -5.87 32.34
N GLU A 145 1.59 -5.20 33.02
CA GLU A 145 2.05 -3.89 32.61
C GLU A 145 2.75 -3.92 31.24
N THR A 146 3.58 -4.94 30.98
CA THR A 146 4.19 -5.11 29.64
C THR A 146 3.14 -5.38 28.56
N CYS A 147 2.13 -6.21 28.82
CA CYS A 147 0.99 -6.41 27.92
C CYS A 147 0.21 -5.11 27.66
N ARG A 148 0.00 -4.26 28.69
CA ARG A 148 -0.63 -2.94 28.54
C ARG A 148 0.20 -2.02 27.63
N ARG A 149 1.52 -1.99 27.80
CA ARG A 149 2.43 -1.22 26.92
C ARG A 149 2.34 -1.70 25.47
N GLN A 150 2.38 -3.01 25.24
CA GLN A 150 2.23 -3.61 23.91
C GLN A 150 0.88 -3.26 23.28
N ARG A 151 -0.21 -3.33 24.04
CA ARG A 151 -1.54 -2.92 23.58
C ARG A 151 -1.58 -1.45 23.14
N ASN A 152 -1.00 -0.56 23.93
CA ASN A 152 -0.93 0.86 23.60
C ASN A 152 -0.13 1.12 22.33
N GLU A 153 0.96 0.37 22.13
CA GLU A 153 1.76 0.44 20.91
C GLU A 153 0.96 -0.03 19.68
N ILE A 154 0.24 -1.14 19.80
CA ILE A 154 -0.66 -1.66 18.75
C ILE A 154 -1.75 -0.64 18.42
N LYS A 155 -2.38 -0.04 19.45
CA LYS A 155 -3.41 1.00 19.28
C LYS A 155 -2.85 2.23 18.57
N SER A 156 -1.64 2.66 18.93
CA SER A 156 -0.94 3.75 18.25
C SER A 156 -0.65 3.42 16.79
N LYS A 157 -0.14 2.22 16.49
CA LYS A 157 0.11 1.75 15.12
C LYS A 157 -1.18 1.72 14.29
N LYS A 158 -2.28 1.24 14.86
CA LYS A 158 -3.61 1.19 14.23
C LYS A 158 -4.13 2.60 13.93
N SER A 159 -4.01 3.52 14.90
CA SER A 159 -4.40 4.93 14.72
C SER A 159 -3.59 5.61 13.61
N LYS A 160 -2.26 5.45 13.60
CA LYS A 160 -1.38 5.97 12.54
C LYS A 160 -1.75 5.42 11.16
N LEU A 161 -2.08 4.13 11.10
CA LEU A 161 -2.51 3.50 9.85
C LEU A 161 -3.81 4.13 9.34
N ILE A 162 -4.81 4.29 10.21
CA ILE A 162 -6.09 4.95 9.87
C ILE A 162 -5.86 6.40 9.43
N ALA A 163 -5.06 7.18 10.17
CA ALA A 163 -4.74 8.56 9.81
C ALA A 163 -4.09 8.67 8.42
N SER A 164 -3.17 7.75 8.10
CA SER A 164 -2.54 7.70 6.78
C SER A 164 -3.54 7.43 5.65
N TYR A 165 -4.59 6.64 5.92
CA TYR A 165 -5.68 6.41 4.97
C TYR A 165 -6.53 7.66 4.78
N SER A 166 -6.94 8.32 5.88
CA SER A 166 -7.73 9.54 5.81
C SER A 166 -7.00 10.65 5.06
N GLN A 167 -5.68 10.80 5.24
CA GLN A 167 -4.88 11.76 4.48
C GLN A 167 -4.77 11.43 2.99
N LYS A 168 -4.56 10.14 2.64
CA LYS A 168 -4.53 9.71 1.24
C LYS A 168 -5.88 9.91 0.54
N ALA A 169 -6.98 9.62 1.25
CA ALA A 169 -8.34 9.85 0.73
C ALA A 169 -8.59 11.35 0.48
N LYS A 170 -8.22 12.21 1.43
CA LYS A 170 -8.31 13.68 1.26
C LYS A 170 -7.47 14.18 0.08
N LYS A 171 -6.23 13.74 -0.07
CA LYS A 171 -5.37 14.12 -1.20
C LYS A 171 -5.95 13.67 -2.54
N LYS A 172 -6.52 12.46 -2.62
CA LYS A 172 -7.16 11.95 -3.84
C LYS A 172 -8.40 12.79 -4.21
N ALA A 173 -9.24 13.12 -3.23
CA ALA A 173 -10.41 13.99 -3.42
C ALA A 173 -10.02 15.39 -3.91
N VAL A 174 -8.99 16.00 -3.32
CA VAL A 174 -8.47 17.31 -3.76
C VAL A 174 -7.90 17.25 -5.17
N SER A 175 -7.17 16.19 -5.54
CA SER A 175 -6.66 16.04 -6.92
C SER A 175 -7.78 15.84 -7.95
N GLN A 176 -8.85 15.13 -7.59
CA GLN A 176 -10.00 14.95 -8.46
C GLN A 176 -10.80 16.25 -8.63
N ALA A 177 -10.99 17.01 -7.55
CA ALA A 177 -11.63 18.33 -7.61
C ALA A 177 -10.83 19.31 -8.48
N ASN A 178 -9.50 19.38 -8.30
CA ASN A 178 -8.65 20.25 -9.12
C ASN A 178 -8.64 19.85 -10.60
N ASN A 179 -8.68 18.55 -10.91
CA ASN A 179 -8.76 18.08 -12.29
C ASN A 179 -10.12 18.40 -12.93
N MET A 180 -11.23 18.36 -12.19
CA MET A 180 -12.54 18.77 -12.71
C MET A 180 -12.58 20.27 -13.01
N VAL A 181 -12.08 21.11 -12.10
CA VAL A 181 -11.99 22.57 -12.32
C VAL A 181 -11.13 22.90 -13.54
N HIS A 182 -10.05 22.16 -13.79
CA HIS A 182 -9.18 22.44 -14.92
C HIS A 182 -9.78 22.05 -16.28
N VAL A 183 -10.63 21.01 -16.32
CA VAL A 183 -11.38 20.61 -17.53
C VAL A 183 -12.46 21.65 -17.86
N ASP A 184 -13.13 22.21 -16.85
CA ASP A 184 -14.16 23.23 -17.05
C ASP A 184 -13.59 24.58 -17.51
N ILE A 185 -12.34 24.90 -17.17
CA ILE A 185 -11.67 26.15 -17.60
C ILE A 185 -11.07 26.03 -19.02
N VAL A 186 -10.64 24.85 -19.46
CA VAL A 186 -10.05 24.63 -20.80
C VAL A 186 -11.12 24.33 -21.87
N GLY A 187 -12.37 24.07 -21.44
CA GLY A 187 -13.51 23.83 -22.32
C GLY A 187 -14.36 25.07 -22.67
N LEU A 188 -13.99 26.27 -22.20
CA LEU A 188 -14.58 27.56 -22.55
C LEU A 188 -13.64 28.34 -23.47
#